data_AF-A0AAV6ZRX4-F1
#
_entry.id   AF-A0AAV6ZRX4-F1
#
_cell.length_a   1.000
_cell.length_b   1.000
_cell.length_c   1.000
_cell.angle_alpha   90.00
_cell.angle_beta   90.00
_cell.angle_gamma   90.00
#
_symmetry.space_group_name_H-M   'P 1'
#
loop_
_entity.id
_entity.type
_entity.pdbx_description
1 polymer ?
#
loop_
_entity_poly.entity_id
_entity_poly.type
_entity_poly.pdbx_seq_one_letter_code
_entity_poly.pdbx_strand_id
1 'polypeptide(L)'
;MKFYVSALVLLLAAALVIGHDVPCSVDETIKSILSQHYAKLELECVFVKNATAYSNCPEGYTATGCSCGSACGSWDIQSSNVCHCQCANMDWTAARCCRMKLP
;
A
#
# COMPACT_ATOMS: atom_id res chain seq x y z
N MET A 1 49.97 7.19 41.37
CA MET A 1 48.50 7.29 41.25
C MET A 1 48.01 8.35 40.27
N LYS A 2 48.58 9.57 40.22
CA LYS A 2 48.09 10.66 39.33
C LYS A 2 48.16 10.37 37.82
N PHE A 3 49.20 9.65 37.35
CA PHE A 3 49.35 9.30 35.92
C PHE A 3 48.31 8.30 35.41
N TYR A 4 47.92 7.33 36.25
CA TYR A 4 46.91 6.31 35.89
C TYR A 4 45.51 6.91 35.79
N VAL A 5 45.17 7.86 36.66
CA VAL A 5 43.88 8.58 36.61
C VAL A 5 43.77 9.38 35.31
N SER A 6 44.85 10.08 34.91
CA SER A 6 44.85 10.83 33.65
C SER A 6 44.72 9.93 32.41
N ALA A 7 45.36 8.76 32.42
CA ALA A 7 45.25 7.79 31.33
C ALA A 7 43.85 7.15 31.24
N LEU A 8 43.22 6.86 32.39
CA LEU A 8 41.87 6.32 32.45
C LEU A 8 40.82 7.34 31.95
N VAL A 9 41.00 8.62 32.29
CA VAL A 9 40.14 9.72 31.80
C VAL A 9 40.27 9.89 30.29
N LEU A 10 41.49 9.78 29.74
CA LEU A 10 41.73 9.83 28.29
C LEU A 10 41.10 8.64 27.56
N LEU A 11 41.15 7.43 28.13
CA LEU A 11 40.52 6.24 27.56
C LEU A 11 38.98 6.32 27.59
N LEU A 12 38.40 6.84 28.67
CA LEU A 12 36.96 7.08 28.78
C LEU A 12 36.48 8.18 27.83
N ALA A 13 37.26 9.25 27.68
CA ALA A 13 36.97 10.31 26.71
C ALA A 13 37.06 9.79 25.27
N ALA A 14 38.05 8.94 24.97
CA ALA A 14 38.17 8.30 23.67
C ALA A 14 36.99 7.37 23.37
N ALA A 15 36.52 6.59 24.36
CA ALA A 15 35.34 5.73 24.23
C ALA A 15 34.04 6.53 23.97
N LEU A 16 33.93 7.75 24.51
CA LEU A 16 32.81 8.66 24.23
C LEU A 16 32.81 9.17 22.77
N VAL A 17 33.97 9.28 22.13
CA VAL A 17 34.12 9.77 20.74
C VAL A 17 33.80 8.69 19.70
N ILE A 18 33.86 7.40 20.08
CA ILE A 18 33.45 6.28 19.22
C ILE A 18 31.94 6.02 19.29
N GLY A 19 31.22 6.70 20.19
CA GLY A 19 29.76 6.81 20.18
C GLY A 19 29.29 7.78 19.08
N HIS A 20 29.76 7.60 17.84
CA HIS A 20 29.16 8.28 16.71
C HIS A 20 27.88 7.53 16.36
N ASP A 21 26.75 8.19 16.62
CA ASP A 21 25.50 7.89 15.93
C ASP A 21 25.77 7.77 14.43
N VAL A 22 25.45 6.60 13.89
CA VAL A 22 25.47 6.29 12.46
C VAL A 22 24.69 7.39 11.73
N PRO A 23 25.22 7.97 10.62
CA PRO A 23 24.72 9.21 10.07
C PRO A 23 23.24 9.11 9.72
N CYS A 24 22.43 9.90 10.44
CA CYS A 24 21.02 10.21 10.17
C CYS A 24 20.75 10.65 8.73
N SER A 25 21.79 11.01 7.97
CA SER A 25 21.73 11.40 6.56
C SER A 25 21.22 10.30 5.61
N VAL A 26 21.57 9.02 5.81
CA VAL A 26 21.16 7.96 4.85
C VAL A 26 19.70 7.56 5.06
N ASP A 27 19.26 7.45 6.31
CA ASP A 27 17.88 7.09 6.67
C ASP A 27 16.88 8.17 6.23
N GLU A 28 17.20 9.44 6.45
CA GLU A 28 16.38 10.57 5.97
C GLU A 28 16.32 10.63 4.44
N THR A 29 17.42 10.32 3.76
CA THR A 29 17.47 10.26 2.29
C THR A 29 16.58 9.13 1.76
N ILE A 30 16.63 7.94 2.37
CA ILE A 30 15.75 6.82 1.99
C ILE A 30 14.29 7.19 2.18
N LYS A 31 13.92 7.77 3.34
CA LYS A 31 12.55 8.23 3.60
C LYS A 31 12.07 9.27 2.58
N SER A 32 12.93 10.21 2.20
CA SER A 32 12.62 11.23 1.20
C SER A 32 12.38 10.63 -0.18
N ILE A 33 13.26 9.72 -0.63
CA ILE A 33 13.11 9.02 -1.91
C ILE A 33 11.82 8.18 -1.92
N LEU A 34 11.55 7.44 -0.83
CA LEU A 34 10.37 6.62 -0.69
C LEU A 34 9.09 7.48 -0.75
N SER A 35 9.08 8.61 -0.05
CA SER A 35 7.98 9.58 -0.07
C SER A 35 7.72 10.12 -1.47
N GLN A 36 8.76 10.52 -2.20
CA GLN A 36 8.62 10.98 -3.60
C GLN A 36 8.15 9.88 -4.55
N HIS A 37 8.54 8.63 -4.31
CA HIS A 37 8.12 7.48 -5.12
C HIS A 37 6.66 7.13 -4.88
N TYR A 38 6.22 7.11 -3.62
CA TYR A 38 4.83 6.89 -3.25
C TYR A 38 3.92 8.06 -3.63
N ALA A 39 4.43 9.30 -3.65
CA ALA A 39 3.68 10.47 -4.10
C ALA A 39 3.25 10.39 -5.58
N LYS A 40 3.84 9.49 -6.35
CA LYS A 40 3.51 9.26 -7.75
C LYS A 40 2.51 8.13 -7.96
N LEU A 41 2.13 7.38 -6.93
CA LEU A 41 1.16 6.30 -7.11
C LEU A 41 -0.18 6.83 -7.61
N GLU A 42 -0.63 6.27 -8.72
CA GLU A 42 -1.93 6.55 -9.30
C GLU A 42 -2.89 5.38 -9.07
N LEU A 43 -4.17 5.69 -8.90
CA LEU A 43 -5.21 4.69 -8.84
C LEU A 43 -5.76 4.48 -10.26
N GLU A 44 -5.39 3.37 -10.87
CA GLU A 44 -5.92 2.97 -12.17
C GLU A 44 -7.20 2.17 -11.96
N CYS A 45 -8.31 2.62 -12.54
CA CYS A 45 -9.60 1.95 -12.40
C CYS A 45 -10.31 1.71 -13.73
N VAL A 46 -10.82 0.49 -13.91
CA VAL A 46 -11.62 0.04 -15.05
C VAL A 46 -13.02 -0.38 -14.60
N PHE A 47 -13.95 -0.47 -15.55
CA PHE A 47 -15.26 -1.08 -15.34
C PHE A 47 -15.33 -2.36 -16.15
N VAL A 48 -15.66 -3.47 -15.50
CA VAL A 48 -15.95 -4.73 -16.18
C VAL A 48 -17.44 -4.97 -16.04
N LYS A 49 -18.12 -5.21 -17.16
CA LYS A 49 -19.55 -5.54 -17.18
C LYS A 49 -19.74 -6.91 -17.81
N ASN A 50 -20.63 -7.70 -17.23
CA ASN A 50 -20.97 -9.02 -17.73
C ASN A 50 -22.50 -9.23 -17.70
N ALA A 51 -23.03 -10.02 -18.64
CA ALA A 51 -24.46 -10.32 -18.78
C ALA A 51 -24.91 -11.48 -17.88
N THR A 52 -24.42 -11.48 -16.63
CA THR A 52 -24.76 -12.50 -15.62
C THR A 52 -24.88 -11.84 -14.24
N ALA A 53 -25.22 -12.61 -13.20
CA ALA A 53 -25.18 -12.16 -11.81
C ALA A 53 -23.76 -11.93 -11.26
N TYR A 54 -22.71 -12.22 -12.04
CA TYR A 54 -21.32 -12.10 -11.63
C TYR A 54 -20.51 -11.25 -12.60
N SER A 55 -19.59 -10.46 -12.06
CA SER A 55 -18.56 -9.77 -12.84
C SER A 55 -17.22 -9.79 -12.12
N ASN A 56 -16.18 -10.26 -12.81
CA ASN A 56 -14.86 -10.46 -12.25
C ASN A 56 -13.92 -9.32 -12.68
N CYS A 57 -13.15 -8.79 -11.74
CA CYS A 57 -12.06 -7.91 -12.05
C CYS A 57 -10.90 -8.67 -12.72
N PRO A 58 -10.13 -8.01 -13.61
CA PRO A 58 -8.93 -8.62 -14.18
C PRO A 58 -7.90 -8.94 -13.09
N GLU A 59 -6.97 -9.83 -13.39
CA GLU A 59 -5.89 -10.16 -12.48
C GLU A 59 -5.09 -8.90 -12.08
N GLY A 60 -4.76 -8.79 -10.79
CA GLY A 60 -4.09 -7.63 -10.23
C GLY A 60 -4.98 -6.42 -9.92
N TYR A 61 -6.29 -6.50 -10.16
CA TYR A 61 -7.26 -5.49 -9.73
C TYR A 61 -8.13 -6.02 -8.58
N THR A 62 -8.47 -5.12 -7.67
CA THR A 62 -9.42 -5.36 -6.58
C THR A 62 -10.76 -4.73 -6.95
N ALA A 63 -11.87 -5.41 -6.65
CA ALA A 63 -13.20 -4.82 -6.77
C ALA A 63 -13.40 -3.79 -5.66
N THR A 64 -13.70 -2.54 -6.03
CA THR A 64 -13.97 -1.45 -5.09
C THR A 64 -15.45 -1.14 -4.95
N GLY A 65 -16.28 -1.66 -5.86
CA GLY A 65 -17.72 -1.56 -5.80
C GLY A 65 -18.40 -2.28 -6.96
N CYS A 66 -19.69 -2.55 -6.80
CA CYS A 66 -20.50 -3.22 -7.80
C CYS A 66 -21.70 -2.37 -8.21
N SER A 67 -22.20 -2.63 -9.41
CA SER A 67 -23.48 -2.12 -9.89
C SER A 67 -24.24 -3.24 -10.57
N CYS A 68 -25.54 -3.28 -10.36
CA CYS A 68 -26.41 -4.33 -10.84
C CYS A 68 -27.47 -3.73 -11.74
N GLY A 69 -27.89 -4.49 -12.76
CA GLY A 69 -29.05 -4.14 -13.55
C GLY A 69 -30.37 -4.30 -12.77
N SER A 70 -31.48 -4.09 -13.48
CA SER A 70 -32.83 -4.24 -12.93
C SER A 70 -33.10 -3.47 -11.62
N ALA A 71 -32.44 -2.33 -11.42
CA ALA A 71 -32.50 -1.53 -10.19
C ALA A 71 -32.13 -2.31 -8.90
N CYS A 72 -31.38 -3.41 -9.02
CA CYS A 72 -30.93 -4.18 -7.87
C CYS A 72 -29.85 -3.41 -7.09
N GLY A 73 -30.09 -3.17 -5.79
CA GLY A 73 -29.11 -2.56 -4.87
C GLY A 73 -28.37 -3.57 -4.00
N SER A 74 -28.72 -4.85 -4.07
CA SER A 74 -28.17 -5.92 -3.22
C SER A 74 -27.05 -6.65 -3.94
N TRP A 75 -25.81 -6.43 -3.49
CA TRP A 75 -24.62 -7.06 -4.03
C TRP A 75 -23.57 -7.28 -2.95
N ASP A 76 -22.65 -8.20 -3.22
CA ASP A 76 -21.47 -8.48 -2.42
C ASP A 76 -20.22 -8.62 -3.29
N ILE A 77 -19.05 -8.49 -2.66
CA ILE A 77 -17.75 -8.74 -3.28
C ILE A 77 -17.19 -10.04 -2.71
N GLN A 78 -17.01 -11.04 -3.57
CA GLN A 78 -16.46 -12.35 -3.23
C GLN A 78 -14.98 -12.39 -3.61
N SER A 79 -14.18 -13.04 -2.77
CA SER A 79 -12.74 -13.25 -3.02
C SER A 79 -11.98 -11.99 -3.42
N SER A 80 -12.41 -10.83 -2.90
CA SER A 80 -11.92 -9.46 -3.16
C SER A 80 -12.00 -8.93 -4.61
N ASN A 81 -12.34 -9.75 -5.60
CA ASN A 81 -12.31 -9.36 -7.02
C ASN A 81 -13.54 -9.76 -7.83
N VAL A 82 -14.55 -10.42 -7.24
CA VAL A 82 -15.77 -10.82 -7.94
C VAL A 82 -16.96 -10.09 -7.37
N CYS A 83 -17.64 -9.30 -8.19
CA CYS A 83 -18.95 -8.76 -7.85
C CYS A 83 -20.04 -9.80 -8.07
N HIS A 84 -20.94 -9.95 -7.11
CA HIS A 84 -22.12 -10.80 -7.18
C HIS A 84 -23.37 -9.98 -6.87
N CYS A 85 -24.28 -9.89 -7.83
CA CYS A 85 -25.59 -9.28 -7.65
C CYS A 85 -26.59 -10.33 -7.18
N GLN A 86 -27.24 -10.06 -6.04
CA GLN A 86 -28.01 -11.06 -5.29
C GLN A 86 -29.49 -11.14 -5.67
N CYS A 87 -30.00 -10.17 -6.43
CA CYS A 87 -31.39 -10.18 -6.84
C CYS A 87 -31.67 -11.30 -7.85
N ALA A 88 -32.92 -11.76 -7.89
CA ALA A 88 -33.33 -12.75 -8.89
C ALA A 88 -33.31 -12.15 -10.30
N ASN A 89 -33.04 -13.01 -11.30
CA ASN A 89 -33.12 -12.68 -12.73
C ASN A 89 -32.23 -11.49 -13.16
N MET A 90 -30.98 -11.46 -12.68
CA MET A 90 -30.03 -10.43 -13.09
C MET A 90 -29.78 -10.42 -14.60
N ASP A 91 -30.04 -9.27 -15.22
CA ASP A 91 -29.76 -8.94 -16.61
C ASP A 91 -28.28 -8.63 -16.84
N TRP A 92 -27.64 -7.93 -15.89
CA TRP A 92 -26.20 -7.70 -15.90
C TRP A 92 -25.64 -7.32 -14.52
N THR A 93 -24.33 -7.51 -14.40
CA THR A 93 -23.51 -7.08 -13.25
C THR A 93 -22.29 -6.32 -13.75
N ALA A 94 -21.90 -5.26 -13.06
CA ALA A 94 -20.68 -4.51 -13.33
C ALA A 94 -19.83 -4.39 -12.06
N ALA A 95 -18.53 -4.58 -12.22
CA ALA A 95 -17.51 -4.39 -11.19
C ALA A 95 -16.68 -3.15 -11.49
N ARG A 96 -16.52 -2.27 -10.50
CA ARG A 96 -15.50 -1.22 -10.51
C ARG A 96 -14.21 -1.83 -9.97
N CYS A 97 -13.21 -1.91 -10.82
CA CYS A 97 -11.96 -2.63 -10.54
C CYS A 97 -10.83 -1.61 -10.49
N CYS A 98 -10.08 -1.55 -9.40
CA CYS A 98 -8.98 -0.62 -9.24
C CYS A 98 -7.68 -1.32 -8.82
N ARG A 99 -6.55 -0.74 -9.21
CA ARG A 99 -5.23 -1.11 -8.71
C ARG A 99 -4.37 0.13 -8.51
N MET A 100 -3.36 -0.01 -7.66
CA MET A 100 -2.30 0.97 -7.56
C MET A 100 -1.34 0.77 -8.73
N LYS A 101 -0.99 1.85 -9.42
CA LYS A 101 -0.06 1.85 -10.55
C LYS A 101 0.98 2.94 -10.35
N LEU A 102 2.24 2.59 -10.58
CA LEU A 102 3.29 3.60 -10.78
C LEU A 102 3.15 4.15 -12.20
N PRO A 103 3.32 5.47 -12.40
CA PRO A 103 3.16 6.12 -13.70
C PRO A 103 4.10 5.54 -14.76
#